data_AF-A0A9X3E9D0-F1
#
_entry.id   AF-A0A9X3E9D0-F1
#
_cell.length_a   1.000
_cell.length_b   1.000
_cell.length_c   1.000
_cell.angle_alpha   90.00
_cell.angle_beta   90.00
_cell.angle_gamma   90.00
#
_symmetry.space_group_name_H-M   'P 1'
#
loop_
_entity.id
_entity.type
_entity.pdbx_description
1 polymer ?
#
loop_
_entity_poly.entity_id
_entity_poly.type
_entity_poly.pdbx_seq_one_letter_code
_entity_poly.pdbx_strand_id
1 'polypeptide(L)'
;MNYIVGFIFITLIVYIFEQNRRIHYLVKQNIEQENLKVIQDHQYDTLKHLTNMLDNTLKALGYDYRQFDKNNFTKHEPTPEQIQQLWQSQQREIKQSDHEATQFDVELKKGGLYAWWHSFRD
;
A
#
# COMPACT_ATOMS: atom_id res chain seq x y z
N MET A 1 -15.25 -6.40 -20.50
CA MET A 1 -15.36 -6.19 -19.04
C MET A 1 -14.27 -6.90 -18.24
N ASN A 2 -13.88 -8.16 -18.56
CA ASN A 2 -12.75 -8.85 -17.89
C ASN A 2 -11.36 -8.21 -18.09
N TYR A 3 -11.11 -7.57 -19.24
CA TYR A 3 -9.80 -6.96 -19.52
C TYR A 3 -9.51 -5.67 -18.73
N ILE A 4 -10.56 -4.94 -18.32
CA ILE A 4 -10.41 -3.68 -17.59
C ILE A 4 -9.95 -3.96 -16.15
N VAL A 5 -10.51 -5.01 -15.53
CA VAL A 5 -10.10 -5.44 -14.18
C VAL A 5 -8.65 -5.90 -14.18
N GLY A 6 -8.23 -6.71 -15.16
CA GLY A 6 -6.82 -7.16 -15.27
C GLY A 6 -5.84 -6.00 -15.47
N PHE A 7 -6.20 -4.99 -16.26
CA PHE A 7 -5.35 -3.81 -16.46
C PHE A 7 -5.15 -3.03 -15.16
N ILE A 8 -6.22 -2.78 -14.40
CA ILE A 8 -6.16 -2.05 -13.11
C ILE A 8 -5.25 -2.76 -12.11
N PHE A 9 -5.27 -4.10 -12.07
CA PHE A 9 -4.42 -4.89 -11.18
C PHE A 9 -2.93 -4.79 -11.55
N ILE A 10 -2.60 -4.79 -12.85
CA ILE A 10 -1.21 -4.64 -13.30
C ILE A 10 -0.69 -3.25 -12.94
N THR A 11 -1.49 -2.20 -13.12
CA THR A 11 -1.10 -0.84 -12.69
C THR A 11 -0.87 -0.75 -11.19
N LEU A 12 -1.69 -1.43 -10.38
CA LEU A 12 -1.51 -1.51 -8.93
C LEU A 12 -0.22 -2.24 -8.53
N ILE A 13 0.12 -3.35 -9.18
CA ILE A 13 1.35 -4.10 -8.91
C ILE A 13 2.59 -3.27 -9.28
N VAL A 14 2.58 -2.59 -10.42
CA VAL A 14 3.66 -1.69 -10.83
C VAL A 14 3.83 -0.55 -9.83
N TYR A 15 2.73 0.06 -9.40
CA TYR A 15 2.72 1.11 -8.39
C TYR A 15 3.34 0.64 -7.06
N ILE A 16 2.96 -0.56 -6.57
CA ILE A 16 3.52 -1.15 -5.34
C ILE A 16 5.04 -1.37 -5.46
N PHE A 17 5.50 -1.88 -6.61
CA PHE A 17 6.92 -2.16 -6.84
C PHE A 17 7.76 -0.87 -6.87
N GLU A 18 7.21 0.18 -7.46
CA GLU A 18 7.84 1.49 -7.55
C GLU A 18 7.97 2.16 -6.17
N GLN A 19 6.93 2.04 -5.32
CA GLN A 19 6.96 2.52 -3.94
C GLN A 19 7.99 1.77 -3.09
N ASN A 20 8.05 0.43 -3.20
CA ASN A 20 8.99 -0.38 -2.44
C ASN A 20 10.46 -0.05 -2.77
N ARG A 21 10.75 0.25 -4.04
CA ARG A 21 12.09 0.69 -4.45
C ARG A 21 12.45 2.05 -3.84
N ARG A 22 11.51 3.01 -3.81
CA ARG A 22 11.72 4.34 -3.21
C ARG A 22 11.99 4.23 -1.71
N ILE A 23 11.24 3.39 -1.00
CA ILE A 23 11.41 3.11 0.44
C ILE A 23 12.84 2.65 0.76
N HIS A 24 13.37 1.72 -0.03
CA HIS A 24 14.72 1.18 0.17
C HIS A 24 15.84 2.21 -0.07
N TYR A 25 15.62 3.19 -0.96
CA TYR A 25 16.57 4.29 -1.17
C TYR A 25 16.55 5.30 0.00
N LEU A 26 15.37 5.57 0.57
CA LEU A 26 15.17 6.53 1.66
C LEU A 26 15.82 6.09 2.98
N VAL A 27 15.83 4.78 3.27
CA VAL A 27 16.52 4.21 4.45
C VAL A 27 18.03 4.41 4.41
N LYS A 28 18.62 4.56 3.21
CA LYS A 28 20.08 4.58 3.02
C LYS A 28 20.70 5.98 3.15
N GLN A 29 19.93 7.08 3.18
CA GLN A 29 20.45 8.42 2.90
C GLN A 29 20.27 9.53 3.97
N ASN A 30 19.64 9.32 5.14
CA ASN A 30 19.51 10.39 6.18
C ASN A 30 19.65 9.79 7.60
N ILE A 31 20.57 10.18 8.49
CA ILE A 31 20.87 11.46 9.19
C ILE A 31 19.73 11.88 10.16
N GLU A 32 20.04 11.74 11.45
CA GLU A 32 19.29 12.04 12.71
C GLU A 32 18.18 11.07 13.16
N GLN A 33 18.31 10.59 14.41
CA GLN A 33 17.58 9.46 15.00
C GLN A 33 16.09 9.71 15.26
N GLU A 34 15.65 10.96 15.46
CA GLU A 34 14.23 11.27 15.74
C GLU A 34 13.37 11.24 14.47
N ASN A 35 13.95 11.70 13.37
CA ASN A 35 13.29 11.78 12.06
C ASN A 35 13.21 10.44 11.32
N LEU A 36 14.17 9.54 11.58
CA LEU A 36 14.18 8.17 11.07
C LEU A 36 12.93 7.40 11.49
N LYS A 37 12.44 7.63 12.72
CA LYS A 37 11.27 6.93 13.25
C LYS A 37 9.99 7.34 12.52
N VAL A 38 9.79 8.65 12.28
CA VAL A 38 8.62 9.17 11.57
C VAL A 38 8.53 8.61 10.14
N ILE A 39 9.67 8.55 9.44
CA ILE A 39 9.74 7.97 8.09
C ILE A 39 9.52 6.46 8.14
N GLN A 40 10.13 5.74 9.09
CA GLN A 40 9.96 4.30 9.23
C GLN A 40 8.52 3.90 9.57
N ASP A 41 7.88 4.63 10.49
CA ASP A 41 6.50 4.42 10.89
C ASP A 41 5.58 4.64 9.68
N HIS A 42 5.77 5.73 8.92
CA HIS A 42 5.00 5.98 7.70
C HIS A 42 5.21 4.92 6.61
N GLN A 43 6.44 4.43 6.42
CA GLN A 43 6.74 3.36 5.48
C GLN A 43 6.09 2.03 5.88
N TYR A 44 6.09 1.73 7.18
CA TYR A 44 5.43 0.55 7.72
C TYR A 44 3.92 0.61 7.51
N ASP A 45 3.28 1.75 7.83
CA ASP A 45 1.84 1.93 7.64
C ASP A 45 1.45 1.89 6.16
N THR A 46 2.24 2.52 5.29
CA THR A 46 2.06 2.42 3.83
C THR A 46 2.14 0.96 3.36
N LEU A 47 3.15 0.20 3.79
CA LEU A 47 3.31 -1.20 3.40
C LEU A 47 2.15 -2.06 3.90
N LYS A 48 1.66 -1.80 5.11
CA LYS A 48 0.50 -2.46 5.71
C LYS A 48 -0.76 -2.20 4.89
N HIS A 49 -1.03 -0.95 4.51
CA HIS A 49 -2.16 -0.60 3.65
C HIS A 49 -2.08 -1.28 2.28
N LEU A 50 -0.91 -1.27 1.64
CA LEU A 50 -0.68 -1.96 0.37
C LEU A 50 -0.94 -3.47 0.48
N THR A 51 -0.48 -4.09 1.57
CA THR A 51 -0.68 -5.52 1.84
C THR A 51 -2.16 -5.85 2.05
N ASN A 52 -2.89 -5.05 2.82
CA ASN A 52 -4.32 -5.22 3.05
C ASN A 52 -5.12 -5.05 1.75
N MET A 53 -4.79 -4.03 0.96
CA MET A 53 -5.40 -3.84 -0.35
C MET A 53 -5.13 -5.02 -1.27
N LEU A 54 -3.90 -5.54 -1.31
CA LEU A 54 -3.55 -6.73 -2.10
C LEU A 54 -4.35 -7.96 -1.66
N ASP A 55 -4.49 -8.21 -0.36
CA ASP A 55 -5.28 -9.32 0.18
C ASP A 55 -6.76 -9.20 -0.20
N ASN A 56 -7.36 -8.02 -0.04
CA ASN A 56 -8.75 -7.77 -0.46
C ASN A 56 -8.97 -8.00 -1.96
N THR A 57 -8.01 -7.54 -2.74
CA THR A 57 -7.95 -7.62 -4.19
C THR A 57 -7.85 -9.08 -4.66
N LEU A 58 -7.03 -9.89 -4.00
CA LEU A 58 -6.92 -11.34 -4.25
C LEU A 58 -8.19 -12.09 -3.83
N LYS A 59 -8.76 -11.76 -2.67
CA LYS A 59 -10.04 -12.34 -2.19
C LYS A 59 -11.18 -12.05 -3.16
N ALA A 60 -11.23 -10.85 -3.74
CA ALA A 60 -12.24 -10.49 -4.74
C ALA A 60 -12.09 -11.30 -6.04
N LEU A 61 -10.86 -11.72 -6.38
CA LEU A 61 -10.60 -12.65 -7.48
C LEU A 61 -10.83 -14.12 -7.11
N GLY A 62 -11.14 -14.40 -5.84
CA GLY A 62 -11.38 -15.74 -5.33
C GLY A 62 -10.13 -16.46 -4.80
N TYR A 63 -9.03 -15.75 -4.57
CA TYR A 63 -7.80 -16.33 -4.06
C TYR A 63 -7.58 -15.95 -2.59
N ASP A 64 -7.05 -16.89 -1.81
CA ASP A 64 -6.58 -16.62 -0.44
C ASP A 64 -5.06 -16.43 -0.47
N TYR A 65 -4.61 -15.20 -0.26
CA TYR A 65 -3.18 -14.85 -0.21
C TYR A 65 -2.41 -15.71 0.80
N ARG A 66 -3.05 -16.09 1.91
CA ARG A 66 -2.43 -16.88 3.00
C ARG A 66 -2.19 -18.34 2.64
N GLN A 67 -2.66 -18.79 1.48
CA GLN A 67 -2.46 -20.16 0.99
C GLN A 67 -1.32 -20.23 -0.05
N PHE A 68 -0.80 -19.08 -0.49
CA PHE A 68 0.25 -19.03 -1.50
C PHE A 68 1.59 -19.53 -0.96
N ASP A 69 1.86 -19.36 0.34
CA ASP A 69 3.02 -19.93 1.04
C ASP A 69 3.09 -21.47 0.92
N LYS A 70 1.91 -22.10 0.83
CA LYS A 70 1.72 -23.55 0.65
C LYS A 70 1.58 -23.95 -0.81
N ASN A 71 1.85 -23.05 -1.76
CA ASN A 71 1.62 -23.24 -3.20
C ASN A 71 0.17 -23.64 -3.55
N ASN A 72 -0.79 -23.25 -2.71
CA ASN A 72 -2.19 -23.53 -2.93
C ASN A 72 -2.89 -22.32 -3.56
N PHE A 73 -3.26 -22.47 -4.83
CA PHE A 73 -3.88 -21.44 -5.65
C PHE A 73 -5.35 -21.77 -5.97
N THR A 74 -6.02 -22.56 -5.13
CA THR A 74 -7.43 -22.88 -5.34
C THR A 74 -8.29 -21.63 -5.35
N LYS A 75 -9.03 -21.45 -6.45
CA LYS A 75 -9.96 -20.34 -6.63
C LYS A 75 -11.33 -20.70 -6.02
N HIS A 76 -11.84 -19.82 -5.18
CA HIS A 76 -13.17 -19.89 -4.59
C HIS A 76 -13.99 -18.72 -5.14
N GLU A 77 -15.17 -18.97 -5.71
CA GLU A 77 -16.00 -17.87 -6.19
C GLU A 77 -16.63 -17.11 -5.02
N PRO A 78 -16.29 -15.82 -4.83
CA PRO A 78 -16.87 -15.03 -3.76
C PRO A 78 -18.32 -14.68 -4.08
N THR A 79 -19.19 -14.65 -3.06
CA THR A 79 -20.58 -14.22 -3.24
C THR A 79 -20.67 -12.72 -3.50
N PRO A 80 -21.77 -12.23 -4.10
CA PRO A 80 -21.99 -10.79 -4.28
C PRO A 80 -21.88 -9.99 -2.97
N GLU A 81 -22.36 -10.54 -1.84
CA GLU A 81 -22.22 -9.87 -0.54
C GLU A 81 -20.76 -9.78 -0.09
N GLN A 82 -19.98 -10.84 -0.32
CA GLN A 82 -18.55 -10.84 -0.01
C GLN A 82 -17.78 -9.83 -0.86
N ILE A 83 -18.08 -9.73 -2.16
CA ILE A 83 -17.49 -8.71 -3.04
C ILE A 83 -17.82 -7.30 -2.54
N GLN A 84 -19.06 -7.06 -2.12
CA GLN A 84 -19.48 -5.76 -1.60
C GLN A 84 -18.77 -5.40 -0.27
N GLN A 85 -18.58 -6.38 0.62
CA GLN A 85 -17.80 -6.19 1.85
C GLN A 85 -16.33 -5.89 1.59
N LEU A 86 -15.71 -6.62 0.65
CA LEU A 86 -14.33 -6.39 0.23
C LEU A 86 -14.16 -5.00 -0.38
N TRP A 87 -15.12 -4.57 -1.20
CA TRP A 87 -15.13 -3.21 -1.76
C TRP A 87 -15.19 -2.13 -0.68
N GLN A 88 -16.06 -2.29 0.32
CA GLN A 88 -16.13 -1.37 1.45
C GLN A 88 -14.87 -1.37 2.31
N SER A 89 -14.22 -2.52 2.47
CA SER A 89 -12.92 -2.60 3.16
C SER A 89 -11.84 -1.88 2.36
N GLN A 90 -11.81 -2.06 1.05
CA GLN A 90 -10.86 -1.41 0.16
C GLN A 90 -11.00 0.12 0.18
N GLN A 91 -12.24 0.63 0.13
CA GLN A 91 -12.49 2.07 0.24
C GLN A 91 -12.06 2.64 1.60
N ARG A 92 -12.17 1.87 2.69
CA ARG A 92 -11.71 2.28 4.02
C ARG A 92 -10.18 2.36 4.06
N GLU A 93 -9.49 1.35 3.55
CA GLU A 93 -8.02 1.32 3.47
C GLU A 93 -7.48 2.50 2.65
N ILE A 94 -8.09 2.81 1.49
CA ILE A 94 -7.70 3.97 0.67
C ILE A 94 -7.85 5.27 1.45
N LYS A 95 -9.02 5.50 2.07
CA LYS A 95 -9.25 6.72 2.86
C LYS A 95 -8.29 6.88 4.03
N GLN A 96 -7.97 5.76 4.69
CA GLN A 96 -7.05 5.78 5.81
C GLN A 96 -5.62 6.06 5.35
N SER A 97 -5.17 5.41 4.28
CA SER A 97 -3.85 5.67 3.67
C SER A 97 -3.70 7.13 3.23
N ASP A 98 -4.73 7.74 2.63
CA ASP A 98 -4.73 9.15 2.23
C ASP A 98 -4.63 10.08 3.45
N HIS A 99 -5.33 9.74 4.53
CA HIS A 99 -5.31 10.51 5.77
C HIS A 99 -3.92 10.46 6.43
N GLU A 100 -3.33 9.27 6.53
CA GLU A 100 -2.00 9.05 7.13
C GLU A 100 -0.90 9.70 6.28
N ALA A 101 -1.01 9.68 4.95
CA ALA A 101 -0.10 10.44 4.07
C ALA A 101 -0.19 11.96 4.33
N THR A 102 -1.40 12.49 4.55
CA THR A 102 -1.60 13.91 4.89
C THR A 102 -0.99 14.25 6.26
N GLN A 103 -1.15 13.38 7.26
CA GLN A 103 -0.54 13.58 8.58
C GLN A 103 0.99 13.54 8.50
N PHE A 104 1.54 12.61 7.74
CA PHE A 104 2.97 12.51 7.51
C PHE A 104 3.55 13.76 6.84
N ASP A 105 2.88 14.32 5.83
CA ASP A 105 3.28 15.60 5.22
C ASP A 105 3.33 16.75 6.25
N VAL A 106 2.40 16.76 7.22
CA VAL A 106 2.40 17.75 8.32
C VAL A 106 3.57 17.52 9.27
N GLU A 107 3.89 16.28 9.59
CA GLU A 107 5.03 15.92 10.46
C GLU A 107 6.37 16.24 9.80
N LEU A 108 6.53 15.95 8.51
CA LEU A 108 7.70 16.33 7.73
C LEU A 108 7.90 17.85 7.68
N LYS A 109 6.82 18.63 7.59
CA LYS A 109 6.90 20.11 7.66
C LYS A 109 7.37 20.59 9.02
N LYS A 110 6.88 19.99 10.12
CA LYS A 110 7.32 20.32 11.48
C LYS A 110 8.79 19.98 11.72
N GLY A 111 9.25 18.85 11.17
CA GLY A 111 10.65 18.41 11.26
C GLY A 111 11.62 19.06 10.27
N GLY A 112 11.16 20.00 9.42
CA GLY A 112 12.00 20.65 8.41
C GLY A 112 12.44 19.75 7.26
N LEU A 113 11.86 18.55 7.13
CA LEU A 113 12.23 17.52 6.15
C LEU A 113 11.36 17.51 4.91
N TYR A 114 10.30 18.30 4.86
CA TYR A 114 9.34 18.33 3.76
C TYR A 114 10.02 18.53 2.40
N ALA A 115 10.89 19.55 2.27
CA ALA A 115 11.59 19.83 1.02
C ALA A 115 12.56 18.70 0.62
N TRP A 116 13.25 18.11 1.59
CA TRP A 116 14.13 16.96 1.36
C TRP A 116 13.34 15.74 0.89
N TRP A 117 12.27 15.37 1.59
CA TRP A 117 11.43 14.21 1.24
C TRP A 117 10.82 14.32 -0.16
N HIS A 118 10.26 15.48 -0.50
CA HIS A 118 9.66 15.70 -1.80
C HIS A 118 10.67 15.77 -2.95
N SER A 119 11.96 16.05 -2.67
CA SER A 119 13.02 16.02 -3.70
C SER A 119 13.30 14.62 -4.26
N PHE A 120 12.82 13.55 -3.60
CA PHE A 120 12.90 12.16 -4.10
C PHE A 120 11.60 11.69 -4.76
N ARG A 121 10.56 12.53 -4.74
CA ARG A 121 9.24 12.19 -5.26
C ARG A 121 9.07 12.59 -6.73
N ASP A 122 9.65 13.71 -7.14
CA ASP A 122 9.72 14.21 -8.52
C ASP A 122 10.79 13.46 -9.35
#